data_AF-A0A443SCE0-F1
#
_entry.id   AF-A0A443SCE0-F1
#
_cell.length_a   1.000
_cell.length_b   1.000
_cell.length_c   1.000
_cell.angle_alpha   90.00
_cell.angle_beta   90.00
_cell.angle_gamma   90.00
#
_symmetry.space_group_name_H-M   'P 1'
#
loop_
_entity.id
_entity.type
_entity.pdbx_description
1 polymer ?
#
loop_
_entity_poly.entity_id
_entity_poly.type
_entity_poly.pdbx_seq_one_letter_code
_entity_poly.pdbx_strand_id
1 'polypeptide(L)'
;MNAEQLLEISDFVVKSKNDFSLQETSVPAVIIQKLIENEDREAMIDCKSEAKWTAKRMLDAIINLAVRFSEFGIKKNDVVAFYAANSDIHTLALLAVWCIGAVYTASLQSNPLRLRFLKISTKFKIIFYFALKLFNLGEIRNVVIDSGAVFIVSCEQNLQICEQLVNEVNVVKKIFVIDGNQEKYISVCSLLNGEISENKKEWFFKQLSAIKSNDLLKVNFSSGTTGKPKATTLRNSNLLAVLATATPGFEFILKDDIVPIVSHYSHTGGTLTLAAALLQGCKIAVVAQFESKTFIEYVQKYNVSKF
;
A
#
# COMPACT_ATOMS: atom_id res chain seq x y z
N MET A 1 -30.97 15.63 2.40
CA MET A 1 -31.36 14.59 1.41
C MET A 1 -32.11 13.51 2.18
N ASN A 2 -33.36 13.20 1.83
CA ASN A 2 -34.18 12.22 2.57
C ASN A 2 -33.82 10.80 2.10
N ALA A 3 -33.71 9.82 3.02
CA ALA A 3 -33.27 8.46 2.71
C ALA A 3 -34.17 7.76 1.66
N GLU A 4 -35.47 8.08 1.65
CA GLU A 4 -36.46 7.57 0.70
C GLU A 4 -36.16 7.97 -0.77
N GLN A 5 -35.39 9.04 -0.98
CA GLN A 5 -34.97 9.50 -2.31
C GLN A 5 -33.79 8.68 -2.85
N LEU A 6 -33.01 8.03 -1.98
CA LEU A 6 -31.78 7.31 -2.36
C LEU A 6 -31.92 5.79 -2.35
N LEU A 7 -32.96 5.26 -1.71
CA LEU A 7 -33.13 3.83 -1.50
C LEU A 7 -34.46 3.35 -2.08
N GLU A 8 -34.45 2.13 -2.59
CA GLU A 8 -35.62 1.33 -2.93
C GLU A 8 -35.64 0.11 -2.01
N ILE A 9 -36.80 -0.19 -1.43
CA ILE A 9 -37.00 -1.39 -0.61
C ILE A 9 -38.08 -2.22 -1.27
N SER A 10 -37.72 -3.42 -1.73
CA SER A 10 -38.63 -4.40 -2.31
C SER A 10 -38.22 -5.80 -1.84
N ASP A 11 -39.20 -6.63 -1.49
CA ASP A 11 -38.98 -8.02 -1.05
C ASP A 11 -37.88 -8.22 0.01
N PHE A 12 -37.86 -7.34 1.03
CA PHE A 12 -36.83 -7.31 2.10
C PHE A 12 -35.38 -7.03 1.61
N VAL A 13 -35.22 -6.55 0.38
CA VAL A 13 -33.94 -6.10 -0.18
C VAL A 13 -33.89 -4.58 -0.15
N VAL A 14 -32.82 -4.01 0.41
CA VAL A 14 -32.52 -2.58 0.34
C VAL A 14 -31.55 -2.36 -0.82
N LYS A 15 -31.98 -1.60 -1.83
CA LYS A 15 -31.18 -1.28 -3.01
C LYS A 15 -30.94 0.22 -3.09
N SER A 16 -29.71 0.61 -3.42
CA SER A 16 -29.43 2.00 -3.77
C SER A 16 -30.06 2.36 -5.11
N LYS A 17 -30.71 3.52 -5.18
CA LYS A 17 -31.19 4.12 -6.43
C LYS A 17 -30.07 4.84 -7.20
N ASN A 18 -28.89 5.01 -6.60
CA ASN A 18 -27.75 5.57 -7.30
C ASN A 18 -27.28 4.59 -8.37
N ASP A 19 -27.42 4.99 -9.62
CA ASP A 19 -26.79 4.32 -10.75
C ASP A 19 -25.39 4.90 -10.96
N PHE A 20 -24.41 4.02 -11.17
CA PHE A 20 -23.05 4.43 -11.50
C PHE A 20 -22.43 3.43 -12.47
N SER A 21 -21.77 3.96 -13.50
CA SER A 21 -20.97 3.16 -14.41
C SER A 21 -19.50 3.27 -14.03
N LEU A 22 -18.83 2.13 -13.87
CA LEU A 22 -17.37 2.11 -13.75
C LEU A 22 -16.75 2.19 -15.13
N GLN A 23 -15.87 3.18 -15.33
CA GLN A 23 -15.03 3.20 -16.52
C GLN A 23 -14.07 2.02 -16.49
N GLU A 24 -13.86 1.39 -17.65
CA GLU A 24 -12.85 0.36 -17.84
C GLU A 24 -11.44 0.98 -17.75
N THR A 25 -10.93 1.06 -16.53
CA THR A 25 -9.61 1.60 -16.21
C THR A 25 -8.96 0.83 -15.05
N SER A 26 -7.75 1.21 -14.68
CA SER A 26 -7.04 0.67 -13.52
C SER A 26 -6.73 1.78 -12.50
N VAL A 27 -6.68 1.40 -11.22
CA VAL A 27 -6.30 2.29 -10.12
C VAL A 27 -4.96 2.99 -10.39
N PRO A 28 -3.86 2.30 -10.77
CA PRO A 28 -2.60 2.98 -11.05
C PRO A 28 -2.69 3.94 -12.24
N ALA A 29 -3.47 3.63 -13.29
CA ALA A 29 -3.62 4.53 -14.43
C ALA A 29 -4.26 5.87 -14.02
N VAL A 30 -5.33 5.82 -13.22
CA VAL A 30 -5.99 7.03 -12.71
C VAL A 30 -5.06 7.82 -11.78
N ILE A 31 -4.31 7.14 -10.90
CA ILE A 31 -3.33 7.81 -10.02
C ILE A 31 -2.26 8.52 -10.84
N ILE A 32 -1.66 7.86 -11.84
CA ILE A 32 -0.63 8.46 -12.70
C ILE A 32 -1.20 9.66 -13.46
N GLN A 33 -2.41 9.56 -14.00
CA GLN A 33 -3.08 10.69 -14.63
C GLN A 33 -3.22 11.87 -13.66
N LYS A 34 -3.64 11.62 -12.42
CA LYS A 34 -3.78 12.67 -11.39
C LYS A 34 -2.45 13.29 -11.01
N LEU A 35 -1.37 12.53 -10.98
CA LEU A 35 -0.03 13.07 -10.72
C LEU A 35 0.42 14.00 -11.86
N ILE A 36 0.18 13.62 -13.13
CA ILE A 36 0.48 14.44 -14.31
C ILE A 36 -0.35 15.74 -14.30
N GLU A 37 -1.64 15.66 -13.98
CA GLU A 37 -2.52 16.83 -13.91
C GLU A 37 -2.12 17.84 -12.80
N ASN A 38 -1.26 17.45 -11.85
CA ASN A 38 -0.97 18.21 -10.64
C ASN A 38 0.54 18.30 -10.34
N GLU A 39 1.40 18.22 -11.36
CA GLU A 39 2.87 18.13 -11.23
C GLU A 39 3.50 19.08 -10.20
N ASP A 40 3.02 20.32 -10.13
CA ASP A 40 3.56 21.38 -9.26
C ASP A 40 3.06 21.32 -7.81
N ARG A 41 2.05 20.51 -7.50
CA ARG A 41 1.48 20.41 -6.14
C ARG A 41 2.28 19.44 -5.28
N GLU A 42 2.38 19.75 -3.98
CA GLU A 42 2.79 18.75 -2.99
C GLU A 42 1.74 17.63 -2.92
N ALA A 43 2.15 16.40 -3.21
CA ALA A 43 1.28 15.23 -3.25
C ALA A 43 1.52 14.26 -2.08
N MET A 44 2.71 14.29 -1.46
CA MET A 44 3.00 13.45 -0.30
C MET A 44 3.97 14.11 0.68
N ILE A 45 3.74 13.86 1.97
CA ILE A 45 4.66 14.14 3.07
C ILE A 45 4.80 12.88 3.93
N ASP A 46 6.03 12.44 4.19
CA ASP A 46 6.30 11.47 5.25
C ASP A 46 6.38 12.22 6.58
N CYS A 47 5.47 11.93 7.51
CA CYS A 47 5.41 12.65 8.77
C CYS A 47 6.60 12.38 9.71
N LYS A 48 7.29 11.26 9.54
CA LYS A 48 8.44 10.87 10.37
C LYS A 48 9.74 11.48 9.84
N SER A 49 10.01 11.35 8.55
CA SER A 49 11.25 11.85 7.93
C SER A 49 11.14 13.31 7.48
N GLU A 50 9.92 13.85 7.44
CA GLU A 50 9.59 15.18 6.89
C GLU A 50 9.87 15.31 5.38
N ALA A 51 10.10 14.18 4.71
CA ALA A 51 10.35 14.16 3.28
C ALA A 51 9.09 14.60 2.51
N LYS A 52 9.24 15.67 1.74
CA LYS A 52 8.20 16.26 0.89
C LYS A 52 8.39 15.84 -0.56
N TRP A 53 7.27 15.51 -1.20
CA TRP A 53 7.23 15.09 -2.58
C TRP A 53 6.17 15.89 -3.34
N THR A 54 6.59 16.55 -4.42
CA THR A 54 5.65 17.07 -5.43
C THR A 54 5.11 15.92 -6.28
N ALA A 55 3.95 16.11 -6.90
CA ALA A 55 3.38 15.09 -7.78
C ALA A 55 4.35 14.71 -8.91
N LYS A 56 5.08 15.68 -9.47
CA LYS A 56 6.15 15.43 -10.44
C LYS A 56 7.25 14.53 -9.90
N ARG A 57 7.79 14.83 -8.71
CA ARG A 57 8.85 14.01 -8.09
C ARG A 57 8.37 12.61 -7.74
N MET A 58 7.11 12.47 -7.33
CA MET A 58 6.50 11.14 -7.14
C MET A 58 6.41 10.39 -8.46
N LEU A 59 5.90 11.03 -9.51
CA LEU A 59 5.76 10.44 -10.85
C LEU A 59 7.12 9.95 -11.39
N ASP A 60 8.14 10.81 -11.35
CA ASP A 60 9.50 10.47 -11.79
C ASP A 60 10.06 9.27 -11.01
N ALA A 61 9.87 9.24 -9.68
CA ALA A 61 10.31 8.14 -8.84
C ALA A 61 9.54 6.85 -9.11
N ILE A 62 8.22 6.91 -9.32
CA ILE A 62 7.39 5.75 -9.66
C ILE A 62 7.81 5.17 -11.01
N ILE A 63 8.05 6.01 -12.02
CA ILE A 63 8.53 5.56 -13.35
C ILE A 63 9.88 4.89 -13.22
N ASN A 64 10.83 5.52 -12.51
CA ASN A 64 12.15 4.95 -12.25
C ASN A 64 12.03 3.57 -11.57
N LEU A 65 11.33 3.50 -10.45
CA LEU A 65 11.14 2.25 -9.72
C LEU A 65 10.45 1.18 -10.58
N ALA A 66 9.42 1.52 -11.34
CA ALA A 66 8.70 0.56 -12.17
C ALA A 66 9.61 -0.06 -13.25
N VAL A 67 10.39 0.79 -13.92
CA VAL A 67 11.38 0.35 -14.92
C VAL A 67 12.46 -0.52 -14.26
N ARG A 68 13.04 -0.09 -13.14
CA ARG A 68 14.12 -0.84 -12.47
C ARG A 68 13.64 -2.16 -11.88
N PHE A 69 12.46 -2.20 -11.27
CA PHE A 69 11.84 -3.43 -10.80
C PHE A 69 11.61 -4.42 -11.94
N SER A 70 11.20 -3.96 -13.12
CA SER A 70 11.10 -4.81 -14.31
C SER A 70 12.46 -5.29 -14.81
N GLU A 71 13.52 -4.48 -14.74
CA GLU A 71 14.90 -4.90 -15.06
C GLU A 71 15.41 -5.99 -14.10
N PHE A 72 14.99 -5.92 -12.83
CA PHE A 72 15.23 -6.98 -11.85
C PHE A 72 14.28 -8.19 -11.97
N GLY A 73 13.39 -8.17 -12.96
CA GLY A 73 12.58 -9.31 -13.37
C GLY A 73 11.17 -9.37 -12.78
N ILE A 74 10.69 -8.31 -12.11
CA ILE A 74 9.28 -8.21 -11.68
C ILE A 74 8.40 -8.01 -12.90
N LYS A 75 7.39 -8.85 -13.07
CA LYS A 75 6.47 -8.82 -14.22
C LYS A 75 5.02 -8.69 -13.76
N LYS A 76 4.14 -8.40 -14.72
CA LYS A 76 2.68 -8.44 -14.50
C LYS A 76 2.28 -9.77 -13.86
N ASN A 77 1.40 -9.70 -12.86
CA ASN A 77 0.93 -10.81 -12.03
C ASN A 77 1.94 -11.44 -11.05
N ASP A 78 3.23 -11.04 -11.07
CA ASP A 78 4.14 -11.44 -9.97
C ASP A 78 3.65 -10.81 -8.67
N VAL A 79 3.76 -11.55 -7.57
CA VAL A 79 3.37 -11.07 -6.24
C VAL A 79 4.61 -10.57 -5.49
N VAL A 80 4.53 -9.35 -4.99
CA VAL A 80 5.61 -8.67 -4.26
C VAL A 80 5.17 -8.46 -2.81
N ALA A 81 5.85 -9.11 -1.87
CA ALA A 81 5.54 -9.03 -0.44
C ALA A 81 6.29 -7.88 0.23
N PHE A 82 5.57 -7.00 0.90
CA PHE A 82 6.13 -5.91 1.68
C PHE A 82 6.13 -6.28 3.16
N TYR A 83 7.28 -6.06 3.81
CA TYR A 83 7.50 -6.33 5.22
C TYR A 83 8.25 -5.18 5.90
N ALA A 84 7.63 -4.00 5.85
CA ALA A 84 8.13 -2.77 6.44
C ALA A 84 6.96 -1.88 6.86
N ALA A 85 7.18 -0.92 7.75
CA ALA A 85 6.17 0.08 8.11
C ALA A 85 5.83 0.99 6.90
N ASN A 86 4.75 1.77 7.01
CA ASN A 86 4.45 2.79 6.01
C ASN A 86 5.58 3.84 5.99
N SER A 87 5.96 4.29 4.80
CA SER A 87 6.87 5.42 4.57
C SER A 87 6.62 5.98 3.17
N ASP A 88 7.22 7.12 2.85
CA ASP A 88 7.26 7.61 1.47
C ASP A 88 7.85 6.57 0.50
N ILE A 89 8.98 5.95 0.85
CA ILE A 89 9.65 4.94 0.00
C ILE A 89 8.78 3.68 -0.19
N HIS A 90 8.12 3.21 0.87
CA HIS A 90 7.14 2.11 0.76
C HIS A 90 6.02 2.51 -0.21
N THR A 91 5.48 3.72 -0.07
CA THR A 91 4.39 4.23 -0.93
C THR A 91 4.80 4.26 -2.40
N LEU A 92 5.97 4.81 -2.71
CA LEU A 92 6.50 4.88 -4.08
C LEU A 92 6.73 3.49 -4.67
N ALA A 93 7.31 2.57 -3.90
CA ALA A 93 7.53 1.20 -4.34
C ALA A 93 6.23 0.42 -4.56
N LEU A 94 5.23 0.60 -3.69
CA LEU A 94 3.90 0.03 -3.85
C LEU A 94 3.23 0.53 -5.14
N LEU A 95 3.27 1.84 -5.39
CA LEU A 95 2.69 2.43 -6.61
C LEU A 95 3.40 1.94 -7.87
N ALA A 96 4.74 1.80 -7.82
CA ALA A 96 5.52 1.22 -8.93
C ALA A 96 5.14 -0.24 -9.21
N VAL A 97 4.95 -1.06 -8.17
CA VAL A 97 4.46 -2.44 -8.30
C VAL A 97 3.10 -2.47 -9.00
N TRP A 98 2.17 -1.61 -8.61
CA TRP A 98 0.88 -1.49 -9.31
C TRP A 98 1.03 -1.04 -10.76
N CYS A 99 1.92 -0.10 -11.08
CA CYS A 99 2.12 0.39 -12.44
C CYS A 99 2.74 -0.66 -13.40
N ILE A 100 3.42 -1.69 -12.87
CA ILE A 100 3.88 -2.85 -13.65
C ILE A 100 2.73 -3.87 -13.89
N GLY A 101 1.62 -3.74 -13.15
CA GLY A 101 0.58 -4.76 -13.08
C GLY A 101 0.99 -5.96 -12.20
N ALA A 102 2.01 -5.79 -11.36
CA ALA A 102 2.36 -6.75 -10.32
C ALA A 102 1.41 -6.59 -9.11
N VAL A 103 1.31 -7.64 -8.31
CA VAL A 103 0.35 -7.74 -7.21
C VAL A 103 1.02 -7.42 -5.89
N TYR A 104 0.47 -6.46 -5.16
CA TYR A 104 0.96 -6.09 -3.84
C TYR A 104 0.45 -7.07 -2.78
N THR A 105 1.29 -7.47 -1.83
CA THR A 105 0.85 -8.09 -0.57
C THR A 105 1.73 -7.56 0.54
N ALA A 106 1.23 -7.57 1.78
CA ALA A 106 2.04 -7.10 2.89
C ALA A 106 1.69 -7.74 4.20
N SER A 107 2.70 -7.81 5.07
CA SER A 107 2.56 -8.11 6.48
C SER A 107 3.23 -6.99 7.28
N LEU A 108 2.68 -6.67 8.46
CA LEU A 108 3.27 -5.69 9.36
C LEU A 108 3.85 -6.40 10.58
N GLN A 109 5.08 -6.03 10.94
CA GLN A 109 5.66 -6.36 12.22
C GLN A 109 4.89 -5.59 13.30
N SER A 110 4.13 -6.30 14.14
CA SER A 110 3.15 -5.81 15.12
C SER A 110 1.72 -5.61 14.58
N ASN A 111 0.90 -6.66 14.73
CA ASN A 111 -0.54 -6.49 14.85
C ASN A 111 -0.90 -6.42 16.36
N PRO A 112 -0.96 -5.22 16.96
CA PRO A 112 -1.24 -5.08 18.39
C PRO A 112 -2.61 -5.63 18.80
N LEU A 113 -3.57 -5.75 17.87
CA LEU A 113 -4.88 -6.36 18.16
C LEU A 113 -4.78 -7.85 18.49
N ARG A 114 -3.74 -8.56 17.99
CA ARG A 114 -3.47 -9.95 18.37
C ARG A 114 -2.69 -10.09 19.69
N LEU A 115 -2.04 -9.01 20.16
CA LEU A 115 -1.29 -8.98 21.42
C LEU A 115 -2.19 -8.84 22.66
N ARG A 116 -3.46 -8.47 22.49
CA ARG A 116 -4.42 -8.26 23.60
C ARG A 116 -4.72 -9.53 24.43
N PHE A 117 -4.37 -10.70 23.91
CA PHE A 117 -4.55 -11.98 24.60
C PHE A 117 -3.40 -12.36 25.56
N LEU A 118 -2.29 -11.63 25.56
CA LEU A 118 -1.11 -11.95 26.38
C LEU A 118 -0.88 -10.86 27.43
N LYS A 119 -1.64 -10.91 28.53
CA LYS A 119 -1.30 -10.19 29.77
C LYS A 119 -0.07 -10.87 30.40
N ILE A 120 1.14 -10.34 30.19
CA ILE A 120 2.35 -10.88 30.83
C ILE A 120 3.10 -9.77 31.59
N SER A 121 3.46 -10.08 32.84
CA SER A 121 4.22 -9.22 33.75
C SER A 121 5.65 -8.98 33.27
N THR A 122 6.24 -7.86 33.70
CA THR A 122 7.50 -7.25 33.24
C THR A 122 8.77 -8.12 33.34
N LYS A 123 8.72 -9.32 33.93
CA LYS A 123 9.88 -10.21 34.14
C LYS A 123 10.29 -11.06 32.93
N PHE A 124 9.48 -11.12 31.86
CA PHE A 124 9.68 -12.02 30.71
C PHE A 124 9.97 -11.31 29.38
N LYS A 125 10.60 -10.13 29.38
CA LYS A 125 10.86 -9.35 28.16
C LYS A 125 11.65 -10.10 27.07
N ILE A 126 12.63 -10.93 27.44
CA ILE A 126 13.47 -11.68 26.49
C ILE A 126 12.68 -12.81 25.82
N ILE A 127 11.94 -13.61 26.59
CA ILE A 127 11.09 -14.70 26.07
C ILE A 127 9.96 -14.11 25.20
N PHE A 128 9.39 -12.99 25.62
CA PHE A 128 8.38 -12.26 24.86
C PHE A 128 8.93 -11.72 23.53
N TYR A 129 10.14 -11.13 23.55
CA TYR A 129 10.80 -10.66 22.34
C TYR A 129 11.11 -11.81 21.35
N PHE A 130 11.56 -12.96 21.86
CA PHE A 130 11.81 -14.13 21.04
C PHE A 130 10.51 -14.71 20.46
N ALA A 131 9.46 -14.81 21.27
CA ALA A 131 8.13 -15.24 20.83
C ALA A 131 7.55 -14.29 19.76
N LEU A 132 7.72 -12.97 19.90
CA LEU A 132 7.35 -12.00 18.88
C LEU A 132 8.10 -12.21 17.57
N LYS A 133 9.42 -12.45 17.61
CA LYS A 133 10.21 -12.75 16.40
C LYS A 133 9.73 -14.03 15.70
N LEU A 134 9.49 -15.11 16.44
CA LEU A 134 8.98 -16.37 15.89
C LEU A 134 7.56 -16.20 15.30
N PHE A 135 6.70 -15.47 15.99
CA PHE A 135 5.35 -15.18 15.52
C PHE A 135 5.38 -14.38 14.21
N ASN A 136 6.21 -13.34 14.17
CA ASN A 136 6.37 -12.48 13.00
C ASN A 136 6.93 -13.26 11.79
N LEU A 137 7.93 -14.14 11.98
CA LEU A 137 8.45 -15.01 10.93
C LEU A 137 7.36 -15.94 10.37
N GLY A 138 6.57 -16.57 11.24
CA GLY A 138 5.46 -17.41 10.83
C GLY A 138 4.38 -16.66 10.05
N GLU A 139 4.10 -15.41 10.41
CA GLU A 139 3.11 -14.58 9.71
C GLU A 139 3.58 -14.20 8.30
N ILE A 140 4.77 -13.62 8.15
CA ILE A 140 5.29 -13.28 6.82
C ILE A 140 5.51 -14.52 5.95
N ARG A 141 5.88 -15.66 6.56
CA ARG A 141 5.98 -16.95 5.86
C ARG A 141 4.66 -17.38 5.23
N ASN A 142 3.57 -17.35 6.00
CA ASN A 142 2.26 -17.69 5.47
C ASN A 142 1.83 -16.69 4.39
N VAL A 143 2.10 -15.39 4.60
CA VAL A 143 1.83 -14.37 3.57
C VAL A 143 2.56 -14.68 2.27
N VAL A 144 3.85 -15.00 2.31
CA VAL A 144 4.65 -15.31 1.12
C VAL A 144 4.18 -16.60 0.45
N ILE A 145 3.95 -17.67 1.20
CA ILE A 145 3.49 -18.96 0.65
C ILE A 145 2.10 -18.84 0.05
N ASP A 146 1.12 -18.36 0.82
CA ASP A 146 -0.29 -18.38 0.43
C ASP A 146 -0.61 -17.35 -0.66
N SER A 147 0.19 -16.27 -0.77
CA SER A 147 0.07 -15.32 -1.87
C SER A 147 0.89 -15.71 -3.10
N GLY A 148 1.86 -16.62 -2.98
CA GLY A 148 2.81 -16.94 -4.04
C GLY A 148 3.83 -15.82 -4.31
N ALA A 149 4.19 -15.04 -3.28
CA ALA A 149 5.15 -13.96 -3.42
C ALA A 149 6.55 -14.48 -3.80
N VAL A 150 7.10 -13.90 -4.85
CA VAL A 150 8.43 -14.26 -5.39
C VAL A 150 9.45 -13.14 -5.23
N PHE A 151 9.02 -11.98 -4.72
CA PHE A 151 9.87 -10.85 -4.37
C PHE A 151 9.50 -10.32 -2.98
N ILE A 152 10.47 -9.79 -2.25
CA ILE A 152 10.25 -9.13 -0.96
C ILE A 152 10.79 -7.70 -1.00
N VAL A 153 10.01 -6.76 -0.51
CA VAL A 153 10.45 -5.40 -0.16
C VAL A 153 10.40 -5.27 1.36
N SER A 154 11.52 -4.96 2.01
CA SER A 154 11.64 -4.93 3.47
C SER A 154 12.41 -3.70 3.94
N CYS A 155 12.62 -3.57 5.24
CA CYS A 155 13.49 -2.58 5.86
C CYS A 155 14.66 -3.24 6.60
N GLU A 156 15.71 -2.48 6.89
CA GLU A 156 16.97 -2.94 7.47
C GLU A 156 16.74 -3.75 8.76
N GLN A 157 15.88 -3.26 9.66
CA GLN A 157 15.54 -3.93 10.92
C GLN A 157 14.87 -5.31 10.73
N ASN A 158 14.30 -5.59 9.56
CA ASN A 158 13.58 -6.81 9.25
C ASN A 158 14.37 -7.79 8.39
N LEU A 159 15.57 -7.42 7.93
CA LEU A 159 16.38 -8.24 7.02
C LEU A 159 16.70 -9.63 7.60
N GLN A 160 17.02 -9.72 8.90
CA GLN A 160 17.30 -11.00 9.55
C GLN A 160 16.12 -11.99 9.43
N ILE A 161 14.88 -11.50 9.56
CA ILE A 161 13.67 -12.31 9.42
C ILE A 161 13.47 -12.71 7.95
N CYS A 162 13.72 -11.79 7.01
CA CYS A 162 13.63 -12.07 5.58
C CYS A 162 14.65 -13.13 5.14
N GLU A 163 15.88 -13.10 5.65
CA GLU A 163 16.90 -14.13 5.36
C GLU A 163 16.47 -15.51 5.83
N GLN A 164 15.98 -15.61 7.07
CA GLN A 164 15.44 -16.87 7.61
C GLN A 164 14.29 -17.39 6.75
N LEU A 165 13.36 -16.50 6.37
CA LEU A 165 12.25 -16.84 5.50
C LEU A 165 12.71 -17.37 4.14
N VAL A 166 13.63 -16.68 3.46
CA VAL A 166 14.12 -17.09 2.14
C VAL A 166 14.71 -18.51 2.19
N ASN A 167 15.48 -18.82 3.24
CA ASN A 167 16.03 -20.17 3.45
C ASN A 167 14.97 -21.24 3.68
N GLU A 168 13.79 -20.89 4.19
CA GLU A 168 12.69 -21.83 4.44
C GLU A 168 11.79 -22.07 3.22
N VAL A 169 11.50 -21.03 2.42
CA VAL A 169 10.48 -21.12 1.37
C VAL A 169 11.03 -21.28 -0.05
N ASN A 170 12.31 -20.98 -0.32
CA ASN A 170 13.01 -21.13 -1.60
C ASN A 170 12.34 -20.55 -2.87
N VAL A 171 11.16 -19.93 -2.77
CA VAL A 171 10.42 -19.32 -3.89
C VAL A 171 10.77 -17.85 -4.13
N VAL A 172 11.38 -17.19 -3.14
CA VAL A 172 11.74 -15.77 -3.19
C VAL A 172 13.02 -15.60 -4.01
N LYS A 173 12.92 -14.87 -5.11
CA LYS A 173 14.01 -14.62 -6.06
C LYS A 173 14.95 -13.50 -5.59
N LYS A 174 14.43 -12.49 -4.91
CA LYS A 174 15.16 -11.26 -4.59
C LYS A 174 14.52 -10.49 -3.44
N ILE A 175 15.37 -9.85 -2.62
CA ILE A 175 14.98 -8.92 -1.56
C ILE A 175 15.43 -7.50 -1.95
N PHE A 176 14.52 -6.54 -1.83
CA PHE A 176 14.77 -5.11 -1.92
C PHE A 176 14.62 -4.47 -0.54
N VAL A 177 15.36 -3.38 -0.26
CA VAL A 177 15.36 -2.72 1.06
C VAL A 177 15.07 -1.24 0.92
N ILE A 178 14.13 -0.73 1.71
CA ILE A 178 13.63 0.66 1.61
C ILE A 178 14.41 1.67 2.47
N ASP A 179 15.33 1.21 3.31
CA ASP A 179 16.16 2.02 4.20
C ASP A 179 17.49 1.31 4.49
N GLY A 180 18.37 1.98 5.23
CA GLY A 180 19.71 1.47 5.54
C GLY A 180 20.65 1.41 4.32
N ASN A 181 21.85 0.87 4.54
CA ASN A 181 22.86 0.73 3.50
C ASN A 181 23.56 -0.63 3.63
N GLN A 182 22.97 -1.64 3.02
CA GLN A 182 23.44 -3.03 3.08
C GLN A 182 23.81 -3.49 1.67
N GLU A 183 25.11 -3.64 1.38
CA GLU A 183 25.63 -3.97 0.04
C GLU A 183 25.06 -5.29 -0.54
N LYS A 184 24.71 -6.23 0.34
CA LYS A 184 24.10 -7.52 -0.03
C LYS A 184 22.75 -7.37 -0.75
N TYR A 185 22.04 -6.26 -0.52
CA TYR A 185 20.67 -6.08 -0.98
C TYR A 185 20.53 -4.91 -1.94
N ILE A 186 19.45 -4.92 -2.73
CA ILE A 186 19.14 -3.81 -3.63
C ILE A 186 18.38 -2.75 -2.84
N SER A 187 19.00 -1.58 -2.66
CA SER A 187 18.35 -0.42 -2.06
C SER A 187 17.28 0.13 -3.00
N VAL A 188 16.04 0.26 -2.54
CA VAL A 188 14.97 0.96 -3.28
C VAL A 188 15.28 2.44 -3.40
N CYS A 189 15.89 3.03 -2.38
CA CYS A 189 16.26 4.45 -2.37
C CYS A 189 17.23 4.83 -3.50
N SER A 190 18.18 3.95 -3.83
CA SER A 190 19.11 4.18 -4.94
C SER A 190 18.46 4.05 -6.32
N LEU A 191 17.27 3.43 -6.40
CA LEU A 191 16.52 3.24 -7.65
C LEU A 191 15.49 4.35 -7.91
N LEU A 192 15.29 5.29 -6.97
CA LEU A 192 14.28 6.36 -7.11
C LEU A 192 14.63 7.38 -8.19
N ASN A 193 15.92 7.56 -8.45
CA ASN A 193 16.42 8.63 -9.30
C ASN A 193 17.29 8.06 -10.41
N GLY A 194 17.45 8.86 -11.46
CA GLY A 194 18.27 8.51 -12.62
C GLY A 194 17.56 8.88 -13.91
N GLU A 195 18.35 9.04 -14.97
CA GLU A 195 17.80 9.27 -16.30
C GLU A 195 17.18 7.97 -16.83
N ILE A 196 15.91 8.06 -17.22
CA ILE A 196 15.19 7.02 -17.93
C ILE A 196 15.08 7.49 -19.39
N SER A 197 15.59 6.67 -20.30
CA SER A 197 15.49 6.94 -21.74
C SER A 197 14.04 6.99 -22.20
N GLU A 198 13.77 7.72 -23.29
CA GLU A 198 12.41 7.89 -23.78
C GLU A 198 11.72 6.55 -24.10
N ASN A 199 12.45 5.61 -24.72
CA ASN A 199 11.96 4.24 -24.97
C ASN A 199 11.50 3.51 -23.69
N LYS A 200 12.15 3.77 -22.55
CA LYS A 200 11.77 3.16 -21.26
C LYS A 200 10.56 3.85 -20.63
N LYS A 201 10.38 5.15 -20.85
CA LYS A 201 9.13 5.86 -20.47
C LYS A 201 7.96 5.39 -21.33
N GLU A 202 8.15 5.24 -22.63
CA GLU A 202 7.14 4.65 -23.53
C GLU A 202 6.78 3.23 -23.09
N TRP A 203 7.78 2.42 -22.72
CA TRP A 203 7.54 1.10 -22.15
C TRP A 203 6.69 1.18 -20.88
N PHE A 204 6.95 2.12 -19.97
CA PHE A 204 6.18 2.31 -18.74
C PHE A 204 4.71 2.59 -19.04
N PHE A 205 4.41 3.57 -19.90
CA PHE A 205 3.04 3.91 -20.26
C PHE A 205 2.33 2.78 -21.03
N LYS A 206 3.08 1.99 -21.81
CA LYS A 206 2.56 0.77 -22.44
C LYS A 206 2.21 -0.30 -21.42
N GLN A 207 3.01 -0.50 -20.37
CA GLN A 207 2.66 -1.44 -19.30
C GLN A 207 1.43 -0.96 -18.52
N LEU A 208 1.41 0.31 -18.14
CA LEU A 208 0.32 0.92 -17.38
C LEU A 208 -1.04 0.79 -18.11
N SER A 209 -1.06 1.05 -19.42
CA SER A 209 -2.28 0.92 -20.24
C SER A 209 -2.71 -0.53 -20.50
N ALA A 210 -1.82 -1.51 -20.32
CA ALA A 210 -2.14 -2.93 -20.45
C ALA A 210 -2.79 -3.54 -19.18
N ILE A 211 -2.92 -2.78 -18.10
CA ILE A 211 -3.57 -3.22 -16.85
C ILE A 211 -5.08 -3.08 -17.03
N LYS A 212 -5.80 -4.18 -16.77
CA LYS A 212 -7.26 -4.26 -16.92
C LYS A 212 -7.95 -4.05 -15.57
N SER A 213 -9.21 -3.64 -15.61
CA SER A 213 -10.07 -3.46 -14.42
C SER A 213 -10.17 -4.73 -13.57
N ASN A 214 -10.18 -5.90 -14.18
CA ASN A 214 -10.25 -7.18 -13.48
C ASN A 214 -8.88 -7.71 -13.03
N ASP A 215 -7.75 -7.04 -13.32
CA ASP A 215 -6.43 -7.50 -12.86
C ASP A 215 -6.31 -7.34 -11.32
N LEU A 216 -5.55 -8.25 -10.71
CA LEU A 216 -5.29 -8.22 -9.27
C LEU A 216 -4.41 -7.03 -8.90
N LEU A 217 -4.81 -6.32 -7.86
CA LEU A 217 -4.07 -5.19 -7.30
C LEU A 217 -3.39 -5.59 -5.99
N LYS A 218 -4.08 -6.40 -5.18
CA LYS A 218 -3.56 -6.83 -3.88
C LYS A 218 -4.07 -8.21 -3.44
N VAL A 219 -3.23 -8.94 -2.72
CA VAL A 219 -3.63 -10.03 -1.82
C VAL A 219 -3.63 -9.52 -0.39
N ASN A 220 -4.75 -9.65 0.30
CA ASN A 220 -4.90 -9.30 1.71
C ASN A 220 -4.94 -10.58 2.54
N PHE A 221 -4.61 -10.47 3.82
CA PHE A 221 -4.73 -11.56 4.77
C PHE A 221 -5.72 -11.14 5.87
N SER A 222 -6.90 -11.77 5.85
CA SER A 222 -7.91 -11.52 6.87
C SER A 222 -7.55 -12.28 8.15
N SER A 223 -7.72 -11.64 9.30
CA SER A 223 -7.29 -12.20 10.59
C SER A 223 -8.07 -13.44 11.00
N GLY A 224 -9.30 -13.65 10.46
CA GLY A 224 -10.19 -14.78 10.75
C GLY A 224 -10.59 -14.83 12.23
N THR A 225 -11.89 -14.97 12.56
CA THR A 225 -12.32 -15.05 13.96
C THR A 225 -12.01 -16.42 14.61
N THR A 226 -11.69 -17.45 13.83
CA THR A 226 -11.59 -18.85 14.31
C THR A 226 -10.48 -19.70 13.66
N GLY A 227 -9.53 -19.14 12.90
CA GLY A 227 -8.52 -19.95 12.19
C GLY A 227 -7.32 -19.20 11.61
N LYS A 228 -6.47 -19.93 10.85
CA LYS A 228 -5.32 -19.37 10.11
C LYS A 228 -5.78 -18.22 9.18
N PRO A 229 -4.95 -17.17 8.98
CA PRO A 229 -5.28 -16.09 8.06
C PRO A 229 -5.65 -16.62 6.68
N LYS A 230 -6.69 -16.05 6.06
CA LYS A 230 -7.12 -16.43 4.70
C LYS A 230 -6.74 -15.32 3.72
N ALA A 231 -6.12 -15.72 2.62
CA ALA A 231 -5.84 -14.84 1.50
C ALA A 231 -7.15 -14.39 0.84
N THR A 232 -7.35 -13.08 0.73
CA THR A 232 -8.47 -12.47 0.01
C THR A 232 -7.93 -11.53 -1.06
N THR A 233 -8.49 -11.62 -2.27
CA THR A 233 -8.02 -10.83 -3.41
C THR A 233 -8.75 -9.51 -3.51
N LEU A 234 -8.03 -8.46 -3.88
CA LEU A 234 -8.57 -7.15 -4.23
C LEU A 234 -8.14 -6.81 -5.67
N ARG A 235 -9.11 -6.53 -6.53
CA ARG A 235 -8.90 -6.13 -7.93
C ARG A 235 -9.04 -4.62 -8.10
N ASN A 236 -8.58 -4.10 -9.24
CA ASN A 236 -8.75 -2.70 -9.59
C ASN A 236 -10.25 -2.29 -9.56
N SER A 237 -11.11 -3.09 -10.19
CA SER A 237 -12.56 -2.87 -10.23
C SER A 237 -13.21 -2.83 -8.85
N ASN A 238 -12.76 -3.67 -7.90
CA ASN A 238 -13.30 -3.65 -6.54
C ASN A 238 -13.01 -2.31 -5.86
N LEU A 239 -11.78 -1.81 -5.95
CA LEU A 239 -11.40 -0.55 -5.32
C LEU A 239 -12.10 0.63 -6.01
N LEU A 240 -12.11 0.65 -7.35
CA LEU A 240 -12.82 1.69 -8.12
C LEU A 240 -14.32 1.70 -7.83
N ALA A 241 -14.95 0.54 -7.66
CA ALA A 241 -16.36 0.43 -7.25
C ALA A 241 -16.62 1.09 -5.90
N VAL A 242 -15.80 0.79 -4.89
CA VAL A 242 -15.93 1.38 -3.56
C VAL A 242 -15.82 2.91 -3.63
N LEU A 243 -14.86 3.43 -4.39
CA LEU A 243 -14.67 4.87 -4.54
C LEU A 243 -15.78 5.54 -5.36
N ALA A 244 -16.32 4.88 -6.38
CA ALA A 244 -17.44 5.40 -7.17
C ALA A 244 -18.74 5.47 -6.36
N THR A 245 -18.89 4.63 -5.34
CA THR A 245 -20.04 4.67 -4.42
C THR A 245 -19.90 5.71 -3.30
N ALA A 246 -18.77 6.44 -3.22
CA ALA A 246 -18.60 7.50 -2.23
C ALA A 246 -19.66 8.59 -2.46
N THR A 247 -20.44 8.89 -1.42
CA THR A 247 -21.63 9.74 -1.52
C THR A 247 -21.35 11.12 -0.93
N PRO A 248 -21.79 12.23 -1.54
CA PRO A 248 -21.66 13.55 -0.96
C PRO A 248 -22.19 13.60 0.49
N GLY A 249 -21.33 14.00 1.44
CA GLY A 249 -21.65 14.07 2.86
C GLY A 249 -21.14 12.91 3.74
N PHE A 250 -20.66 11.82 3.15
CA PHE A 250 -19.99 10.72 3.86
C PHE A 250 -18.68 10.38 3.14
N GLU A 251 -17.53 10.46 3.83
CA GLU A 251 -16.22 10.08 3.28
C GLU A 251 -15.76 10.84 2.02
N PHE A 252 -16.40 11.96 1.68
CA PHE A 252 -16.05 12.73 0.48
C PHE A 252 -14.70 13.46 0.67
N ILE A 253 -13.66 12.93 0.04
CA ILE A 253 -12.32 13.53 -0.04
C ILE A 253 -12.31 14.51 -1.24
N LEU A 254 -11.91 15.75 -1.00
CA LEU A 254 -11.77 16.79 -2.00
C LEU A 254 -10.30 16.98 -2.38
N LYS A 255 -10.04 17.42 -3.61
CA LYS A 255 -8.69 17.63 -4.16
C LYS A 255 -7.74 18.40 -3.23
N ASP A 256 -8.25 19.39 -2.50
CA ASP A 256 -7.44 20.23 -1.62
C ASP A 256 -7.29 19.69 -0.19
N ASP A 257 -7.85 18.51 0.07
CA ASP A 257 -7.66 17.84 1.35
C ASP A 257 -6.23 17.32 1.53
N ILE A 258 -5.82 17.30 2.80
CA ILE A 258 -4.62 16.63 3.28
C ILE A 258 -5.07 15.41 4.07
N VAL A 259 -4.84 14.22 3.52
CA VAL A 259 -5.37 12.95 4.02
C VAL A 259 -4.27 12.15 4.72
N PRO A 260 -4.38 11.85 6.02
CA PRO A 260 -3.40 11.06 6.73
C PRO A 260 -3.61 9.57 6.45
N ILE A 261 -2.54 8.87 6.09
CA ILE A 261 -2.56 7.41 5.97
C ILE A 261 -2.07 6.82 7.29
N VAL A 262 -3.03 6.57 8.17
CA VAL A 262 -2.78 6.06 9.53
C VAL A 262 -2.72 4.53 9.57
N SER A 263 -3.60 3.88 8.79
CA SER A 263 -3.63 2.42 8.71
C SER A 263 -2.51 1.91 7.81
N HIS A 264 -1.82 0.87 8.25
CA HIS A 264 -0.80 0.22 7.43
C HIS A 264 -1.38 -0.34 6.13
N TYR A 265 -0.60 -0.28 5.04
CA TYR A 265 -1.02 -0.75 3.73
C TYR A 265 -1.32 -2.25 3.65
N SER A 266 -0.93 -3.05 4.65
CA SER A 266 -1.35 -4.46 4.76
C SER A 266 -2.87 -4.60 5.00
N HIS A 267 -3.50 -3.63 5.65
CA HIS A 267 -4.94 -3.60 5.84
C HIS A 267 -5.65 -2.98 4.64
N THR A 268 -6.84 -3.48 4.31
CA THR A 268 -7.64 -2.94 3.19
C THR A 268 -7.99 -1.47 3.41
N GLY A 269 -8.25 -1.05 4.65
CA GLY A 269 -8.51 0.36 4.98
C GLY A 269 -7.36 1.28 4.58
N GLY A 270 -6.11 0.94 4.93
CA GLY A 270 -4.94 1.76 4.55
C GLY A 270 -4.75 1.85 3.02
N THR A 271 -4.94 0.73 2.31
CA THR A 271 -4.90 0.72 0.84
C THR A 271 -6.03 1.55 0.21
N LEU A 272 -7.24 1.47 0.76
CA LEU A 272 -8.40 2.23 0.28
C LEU A 272 -8.20 3.73 0.50
N THR A 273 -7.78 4.17 1.69
CA THR A 273 -7.52 5.58 1.98
C THR A 273 -6.42 6.14 1.09
N LEU A 274 -5.33 5.38 0.86
CA LEU A 274 -4.25 5.78 -0.05
C LEU A 274 -4.79 6.03 -1.46
N ALA A 275 -5.51 5.05 -2.00
CA ALA A 275 -6.06 5.15 -3.34
C ALA A 275 -7.11 6.27 -3.44
N ALA A 276 -8.04 6.37 -2.48
CA ALA A 276 -9.06 7.41 -2.44
C ALA A 276 -8.46 8.82 -2.53
N ALA A 277 -7.42 9.10 -1.74
CA ALA A 277 -6.75 10.39 -1.74
C ALA A 277 -6.03 10.67 -3.07
N LEU A 278 -5.24 9.71 -3.58
CA LEU A 278 -4.47 9.91 -4.80
C LEU A 278 -5.35 10.00 -6.06
N LEU A 279 -6.46 9.25 -6.12
CA LEU A 279 -7.43 9.35 -7.23
C LEU A 279 -8.13 10.71 -7.28
N GLN A 280 -8.23 11.41 -6.14
CA GLN A 280 -8.75 12.78 -6.08
C GLN A 280 -7.66 13.85 -6.27
N GLY A 281 -6.38 13.45 -6.37
CA GLY A 281 -5.25 14.37 -6.48
C GLY A 281 -4.88 15.08 -5.17
N CYS A 282 -5.28 14.50 -4.03
CA CYS A 282 -5.00 15.04 -2.71
C CYS A 282 -3.55 14.88 -2.30
N LYS A 283 -3.14 15.66 -1.29
CA LYS A 283 -1.89 15.45 -0.58
C LYS A 283 -2.09 14.37 0.47
N ILE A 284 -1.22 13.34 0.48
CA ILE A 284 -1.21 12.32 1.53
C ILE A 284 -0.16 12.63 2.61
N ALA A 285 -0.51 12.40 3.86
CA ALA A 285 0.41 12.47 5.00
C ALA A 285 0.67 11.04 5.53
N VAL A 286 1.84 10.48 5.20
CA VAL A 286 2.18 9.10 5.52
C VAL A 286 2.60 8.99 6.99
N VAL A 287 1.87 8.21 7.77
CA VAL A 287 2.15 7.95 9.19
C VAL A 287 2.70 6.53 9.31
N ALA A 288 3.96 6.39 9.71
CA ALA A 288 4.64 5.10 9.76
C ALA A 288 4.01 4.11 10.75
N GLN A 289 3.66 4.62 11.93
CA GLN A 289 2.96 3.88 12.99
C GLN A 289 2.08 4.85 13.76
N PHE A 290 0.85 4.45 14.06
CA PHE A 290 -0.06 5.25 14.84
C PHE A 290 0.36 5.27 16.32
N GLU A 291 0.59 6.48 16.83
CA GLU A 291 0.67 6.79 18.25
C GLU A 291 -0.17 8.06 18.46
N SER A 292 -1.03 8.04 19.47
CA SER A 292 -2.05 9.07 19.71
C SER A 292 -1.48 10.49 19.83
N LYS A 293 -0.43 10.69 20.63
CA LYS A 293 0.15 12.01 20.87
C LYS A 293 0.87 12.51 19.63
N THR A 294 1.74 11.69 19.05
CA THR A 294 2.47 12.05 17.82
C THR A 294 1.52 12.29 16.65
N PHE A 295 0.41 11.55 16.55
CA PHE A 295 -0.57 11.76 15.49
C PHE A 295 -1.26 13.13 15.62
N ILE A 296 -1.66 13.55 16.83
CA ILE A 296 -2.24 14.89 17.05
C ILE A 296 -1.22 15.98 16.67
N GLU A 297 0.05 15.79 17.02
CA GLU A 297 1.14 16.70 16.63
C GLU A 297 1.27 16.78 15.08
N TYR A 298 1.18 15.65 14.38
CA TYR A 298 1.18 15.62 12.92
C TYR A 298 -0.04 16.30 12.29
N VAL A 299 -1.24 16.10 12.86
CA VAL A 299 -2.47 16.76 12.40
C VAL A 299 -2.29 18.27 12.41
N GLN A 300 -1.77 18.82 13.51
CA GLN A 300 -1.53 20.25 13.65
C GLN A 300 -0.38 20.71 12.75
N LYS A 301 0.75 20.00 12.74
CA LYS A 301 1.96 20.40 11.99
C LYS A 301 1.74 20.41 10.48
N TYR A 302 0.98 19.46 9.95
CA TYR A 302 0.78 19.27 8.52
C TYR A 302 -0.60 19.73 8.02
N ASN A 303 -1.40 20.38 8.87
CA ASN A 303 -2.73 20.90 8.56
C ASN A 303 -3.66 19.84 7.94
N VAL A 304 -3.70 18.65 8.54
CA VAL A 304 -4.59 17.56 8.09
C VAL A 304 -6.04 18.07 8.08
N SER A 305 -6.74 17.90 6.96
CA SER A 305 -8.09 18.44 6.74
C SER A 305 -9.19 17.37 6.71
N LYS A 306 -8.82 16.09 6.52
CA LYS A 306 -9.76 14.98 6.39
C LYS A 306 -9.26 13.75 7.16
N PHE A 307 -10.19 13.04 7.82
CA PHE A 307 -9.95 11.79 8.54
C PHE A 307 -10.79 10.66 7.96
#